data_AF-F8MWS7-F1
#
_entry.id   AF-F8MWS7-F1
#
_cell.length_a   1.000
_cell.length_b   1.000
_cell.length_c   1.000
_cell.angle_alpha   90.00
_cell.angle_beta   90.00
_cell.angle_gamma   90.00
#
_symmetry.space_group_name_H-M   'P 1'
#
loop_
_entity.id
_entity.type
_entity.pdbx_description
1 polymer ?
#
loop_
_entity_poly.entity_id
_entity_poly.type
_entity_poly.pdbx_seq_one_letter_code
_entity_poly.pdbx_strand_id
1 'polypeptide(L)'
;MGDTLEKPDFRPILNPTKQRPLGTPPHKETIIKDAFRLRTLMAMGALAQIVLFAILPYRYAVVPALILTLHSIGSTIGQMFLCKTNENPYMTGVTQGFTSSQPPSWQTGRYPNAPCSSSIVVFHLGVSYNHPLGPACPGAYELYTHFMNMIKAIDEKKEEYGLLGMSSWKQTKRATHNAAMTVFYFRDIEGLHKFAHDKEHRDGWDFLHAFRKKGYNHITALHETFEVPAGAWESIYLDSPPILMGDTTIRVTEKDGSATWYHSLVDASVRPLTGMMNRMARGKATAREGYA
;
A
#
# COMPACT_ATOMS: atom_id res chain seq x y z
N MET A 1 41.21 -24.20 -7.88
CA MET A 1 40.37 -23.75 -9.01
C MET A 1 38.94 -23.97 -8.59
N GLY A 2 38.32 -22.99 -7.93
CA GLY A 2 36.94 -23.09 -7.47
C GLY A 2 36.03 -22.43 -8.49
N ASP A 3 34.96 -23.12 -8.86
CA ASP A 3 33.96 -22.67 -9.83
C ASP A 3 33.51 -21.22 -9.61
N THR A 4 33.97 -20.33 -10.48
CA THR A 4 33.40 -18.99 -10.71
C THR A 4 32.25 -19.11 -11.70
N LEU A 5 31.31 -20.01 -11.47
CA LEU A 5 30.02 -19.95 -12.13
C LEU A 5 29.27 -18.77 -11.52
N GLU A 6 29.10 -17.69 -12.28
CA GLU A 6 28.26 -16.56 -11.88
C GLU A 6 26.90 -17.10 -11.45
N LYS A 7 26.48 -16.78 -10.22
CA LYS A 7 25.16 -17.17 -9.74
C LYS A 7 24.11 -16.43 -10.57
N PRO A 8 23.08 -17.14 -11.09
CA PRO A 8 22.03 -16.51 -11.87
C PRO A 8 21.28 -15.49 -11.01
N ASP A 9 20.85 -14.41 -11.66
CA ASP A 9 20.05 -13.37 -11.02
C ASP A 9 18.67 -13.90 -10.63
N PHE A 10 18.04 -13.23 -9.65
CA PHE A 10 16.66 -13.56 -9.34
C PHE A 10 15.73 -13.24 -10.52
N ARG A 11 14.79 -14.15 -10.75
CA ARG A 11 13.83 -14.04 -11.84
C ARG A 11 12.69 -13.09 -11.45
N PRO A 12 12.42 -12.02 -12.21
CA PRO A 12 11.26 -11.17 -11.97
C PRO A 12 9.94 -11.91 -12.22
N ILE A 13 8.92 -11.57 -11.43
CA ILE A 13 7.54 -12.03 -11.66
C ILE A 13 6.86 -11.18 -12.73
N LEU A 14 7.04 -9.86 -12.66
CA LEU A 14 6.42 -8.90 -13.56
C LEU A 14 7.45 -8.41 -14.57
N ASN A 15 7.07 -8.42 -15.85
CA ASN A 15 7.96 -7.95 -16.91
C ASN A 15 8.19 -6.44 -16.79
N PRO A 16 9.40 -5.95 -17.12
CA PRO A 16 9.66 -4.52 -17.17
C PRO A 16 8.76 -3.81 -18.19
N THR A 17 8.34 -2.60 -17.88
CA THR A 17 7.42 -1.81 -18.72
C THR A 17 8.05 -0.49 -19.14
N LYS A 18 7.73 0.00 -20.35
CA LYS A 18 8.18 1.34 -20.79
C LYS A 18 7.36 2.47 -20.15
N GLN A 19 6.11 2.18 -19.77
CA GLN A 19 5.26 3.10 -19.03
C GLN A 19 5.34 2.82 -17.54
N ARG A 20 5.22 3.89 -16.74
CA ARG A 20 5.19 3.78 -15.28
C ARG A 20 3.94 3.00 -14.85
N PRO A 21 4.09 1.91 -14.09
CA PRO A 21 2.95 1.24 -13.46
C PRO A 21 2.30 2.21 -12.47
N LEU A 22 1.04 2.55 -12.69
CA LEU A 22 0.24 3.32 -11.74
C LEU A 22 -0.38 2.36 -10.74
N GLY A 23 -0.26 2.68 -9.45
CA GLY A 23 -0.93 1.92 -8.39
C GLY A 23 -2.45 2.04 -8.51
N THR A 24 -3.17 1.04 -8.00
CA THR A 24 -4.63 1.05 -8.02
C THR A 24 -5.16 2.13 -7.07
N PRO A 25 -6.05 3.04 -7.52
CA PRO A 25 -6.65 4.03 -6.64
C PRO A 25 -7.54 3.34 -5.59
N PRO A 26 -7.69 3.93 -4.38
CA PRO A 26 -8.59 3.38 -3.38
C PRO A 26 -10.03 3.34 -3.89
N HIS A 27 -10.76 2.25 -3.58
CA HIS A 27 -12.17 2.13 -3.93
C HIS A 27 -12.99 3.23 -3.27
N LYS A 28 -13.84 3.92 -4.06
CA LYS A 28 -14.71 5.02 -3.59
C LYS A 28 -15.62 4.62 -2.43
N GLU A 29 -16.02 3.35 -2.36
CA GLU A 29 -16.86 2.80 -1.29
C GLU A 29 -16.23 2.91 0.11
N THR A 30 -14.90 2.89 0.19
CA THR A 30 -14.17 3.04 1.46
C THR A 30 -14.27 4.47 2.03
N ILE A 31 -14.70 5.46 1.25
CA ILE A 31 -14.84 6.84 1.73
C ILE A 31 -16.13 6.97 2.55
N ILE A 32 -17.24 6.47 2.04
CA ILE A 32 -18.56 6.59 2.70
C ILE A 32 -18.66 5.63 3.89
N LYS A 33 -18.22 4.37 3.69
CA LYS A 33 -18.25 3.35 4.75
C LYS A 33 -17.48 3.79 5.99
N ASP A 34 -16.36 4.48 5.80
CA ASP A 34 -15.45 4.82 6.90
C ASP A 34 -15.71 6.22 7.47
N ALA A 35 -16.55 7.04 6.83
CA ALA A 35 -16.94 8.35 7.37
C ALA A 35 -17.93 8.25 8.55
N PHE A 36 -18.71 7.16 8.62
CA PHE A 36 -19.74 6.97 9.63
C PHE A 36 -19.58 5.63 10.35
N ARG A 37 -19.98 5.58 11.63
CA ARG A 37 -20.04 4.30 12.37
C ARG A 37 -21.08 3.39 11.72
N LEU A 38 -20.86 2.07 11.79
CA LEU A 38 -21.82 1.08 11.28
C LEU A 38 -23.24 1.30 11.83
N ARG A 39 -23.38 1.57 13.14
CA ARG A 39 -24.69 1.87 13.75
C ARG A 39 -25.36 3.10 13.13
N THR A 40 -24.58 4.13 12.79
CA THR A 40 -25.09 5.35 12.16
C THR A 40 -25.57 5.04 10.74
N LEU A 41 -24.79 4.29 9.95
CA LEU A 41 -25.19 3.86 8.61
C LEU A 41 -26.47 3.03 8.63
N MET A 42 -26.59 2.08 9.57
CA MET A 42 -27.79 1.27 9.74
C MET A 42 -29.01 2.12 10.14
N ALA A 43 -28.83 3.08 11.07
CA ALA A 43 -29.89 3.99 11.48
C ALA A 43 -30.34 4.91 10.34
N MET A 44 -29.41 5.42 9.53
CA MET A 44 -29.72 6.21 8.33
C MET A 44 -30.52 5.40 7.31
N GLY A 45 -30.10 4.17 7.03
CA GLY A 45 -30.83 3.26 6.14
C GLY A 45 -32.23 2.94 6.65
N ALA A 46 -32.37 2.65 7.95
CA ALA A 46 -33.67 2.41 8.57
C ALA A 46 -34.59 3.63 8.51
N LEU A 47 -34.07 4.82 8.82
CA LEU A 47 -34.83 6.07 8.72
C LEU A 47 -35.27 6.36 7.28
N ALA A 48 -34.37 6.20 6.31
CA ALA A 48 -34.70 6.37 4.90
C ALA A 48 -35.81 5.40 4.47
N GLN A 49 -35.76 4.15 4.92
CA GLN A 49 -36.80 3.16 4.65
C GLN A 49 -38.15 3.55 5.29
N ILE A 50 -38.16 4.08 6.52
CA ILE A 50 -39.38 4.58 7.18
C ILE A 50 -39.98 5.75 6.40
N VAL A 51 -39.15 6.70 5.93
CA VAL A 51 -39.60 7.81 5.09
C VAL A 51 -40.22 7.32 3.78
N LEU A 52 -39.64 6.29 3.15
CA LEU A 52 -40.23 5.67 1.96
C LEU A 52 -41.62 5.09 2.25
N PHE A 53 -41.82 4.42 3.39
CA PHE A 53 -43.14 3.93 3.80
C PHE A 53 -44.14 5.05 4.13
N ALA A 54 -43.67 6.22 4.55
CA ALA A 54 -44.53 7.37 4.83
C ALA A 54 -45.03 8.06 3.54
N ILE A 55 -44.23 8.04 2.48
CA ILE A 55 -44.53 8.75 1.21
C ILE A 55 -45.16 7.83 0.16
N LEU A 56 -44.75 6.55 0.12
CA LEU A 56 -45.14 5.62 -0.93
C LEU A 56 -46.02 4.48 -0.38
N PRO A 57 -46.96 3.94 -1.20
CA PRO A 57 -47.64 2.69 -0.87
C PRO A 57 -46.64 1.57 -0.58
N TYR A 58 -46.96 0.70 0.39
CA TYR A 58 -46.06 -0.35 0.89
C TYR A 58 -45.41 -1.18 -0.23
N ARG A 59 -46.17 -1.49 -1.29
CA ARG A 59 -45.73 -2.27 -2.45
C ARG A 59 -44.57 -1.64 -3.21
N TYR A 60 -44.42 -0.32 -3.17
CA TYR A 60 -43.31 0.40 -3.80
C TYR A 60 -42.21 0.74 -2.79
N ALA A 61 -42.57 1.04 -1.54
CA ALA A 61 -41.61 1.36 -0.49
C ALA A 61 -40.64 0.21 -0.18
N VAL A 62 -41.09 -1.05 -0.27
CA VAL A 62 -40.25 -2.24 -0.02
C VAL A 62 -39.22 -2.51 -1.13
N VAL A 63 -39.51 -2.06 -2.37
CA VAL A 63 -38.75 -2.46 -3.57
C VAL A 63 -37.25 -2.15 -3.46
N PRO A 64 -36.80 -0.95 -3.04
CA PRO A 64 -35.37 -0.64 -2.96
C PRO A 64 -34.62 -1.55 -1.98
N ALA A 65 -35.16 -1.75 -0.76
CA ALA A 65 -34.54 -2.62 0.23
C ALA A 65 -34.48 -4.08 -0.23
N LEU A 66 -35.54 -4.56 -0.88
CA LEU A 66 -35.59 -5.91 -1.45
C LEU A 66 -34.55 -6.08 -2.57
N ILE A 67 -34.48 -5.16 -3.52
CA ILE A 67 -33.51 -5.20 -4.63
C ILE A 67 -32.08 -5.19 -4.08
N LEU A 68 -31.75 -4.29 -3.16
CA LEU A 68 -30.41 -4.21 -2.57
C LEU A 68 -30.03 -5.48 -1.82
N THR A 69 -30.97 -6.05 -1.07
CA THR A 69 -30.74 -7.30 -0.32
C THR A 69 -30.54 -8.48 -1.27
N LEU A 70 -31.43 -8.63 -2.27
CA LEU A 70 -31.32 -9.70 -3.27
C LEU A 70 -30.05 -9.56 -4.11
N HIS A 71 -29.68 -8.34 -4.49
CA HIS A 71 -28.43 -8.08 -5.20
C HIS A 71 -27.22 -8.47 -4.35
N SER A 72 -27.18 -8.08 -3.07
CA SER A 72 -26.07 -8.42 -2.16
C SER A 72 -25.96 -9.93 -1.92
N ILE A 73 -27.09 -10.62 -1.74
CA ILE A 73 -27.11 -12.08 -1.56
C ILE A 73 -26.70 -12.76 -2.86
N GLY A 74 -27.31 -12.37 -3.97
CA GLY A 74 -27.03 -12.92 -5.30
C GLY A 74 -25.57 -12.73 -5.73
N SER A 75 -24.99 -11.54 -5.50
CA SER A 75 -23.59 -11.26 -5.79
C SER A 75 -22.66 -12.12 -4.93
N THR A 76 -22.98 -12.29 -3.64
CA THR A 76 -22.18 -13.12 -2.73
C THR A 76 -22.24 -14.59 -3.14
N ILE A 77 -23.44 -15.10 -3.45
CA ILE A 77 -23.64 -16.48 -3.91
C ILE A 77 -22.90 -16.70 -5.24
N GLY A 78 -23.04 -15.79 -6.21
CA GLY A 78 -22.32 -15.85 -7.47
C GLY A 78 -20.81 -15.88 -7.29
N GLN A 79 -20.28 -15.01 -6.43
CA GLN A 79 -18.86 -14.99 -6.06
C GLN A 79 -18.40 -16.28 -5.38
N MET A 80 -19.22 -16.89 -4.52
CA MET A 80 -18.90 -18.19 -3.91
C MET A 80 -18.77 -19.30 -4.97
N PHE A 81 -19.64 -19.30 -5.99
CA PHE A 81 -19.54 -20.26 -7.10
C PHE A 81 -18.30 -20.00 -7.98
N LEU A 82 -17.98 -18.73 -8.24
CA LEU A 82 -16.79 -18.33 -9.00
C LEU A 82 -15.49 -18.49 -8.21
N CYS A 83 -15.54 -18.66 -6.88
CA CYS A 83 -14.34 -18.72 -6.04
C CYS A 83 -13.37 -19.84 -6.44
N LYS A 84 -13.89 -20.93 -7.03
CA LYS A 84 -13.10 -22.09 -7.47
C LYS A 84 -12.73 -22.06 -8.96
N THR A 85 -13.13 -21.02 -9.70
CA THR A 85 -12.85 -20.89 -11.12
C THR A 85 -11.72 -19.88 -11.35
N ASN A 86 -11.15 -19.90 -12.56
CA ASN A 86 -10.18 -18.89 -12.98
C ASN A 86 -10.81 -17.49 -13.14
N GLU A 87 -12.12 -17.37 -12.99
CA GLU A 87 -12.88 -16.13 -13.04
C GLU A 87 -13.13 -15.53 -11.65
N ASN A 88 -12.51 -16.08 -10.59
CA ASN A 88 -12.64 -15.55 -9.25
C ASN A 88 -12.13 -14.09 -9.20
N PRO A 89 -13.02 -13.08 -9.02
CA PRO A 89 -12.60 -11.69 -9.02
C PRO A 89 -11.64 -11.36 -7.87
N TYR A 90 -11.67 -12.14 -6.77
CA TYR A 90 -10.76 -11.99 -5.63
C TYR A 90 -9.32 -12.44 -5.91
N MET A 91 -9.11 -13.22 -6.98
CA MET A 91 -7.77 -13.64 -7.41
C MET A 91 -7.15 -12.69 -8.43
N THR A 92 -7.84 -11.62 -8.80
CA THR A 92 -7.34 -10.64 -9.77
C THR A 92 -6.03 -10.02 -9.27
N GLY A 93 -4.96 -10.15 -10.07
CA GLY A 93 -3.64 -9.63 -9.74
C GLY A 93 -2.85 -10.44 -8.71
N VAL A 94 -3.41 -11.55 -8.19
CA VAL A 94 -2.71 -12.45 -7.27
C VAL A 94 -1.61 -13.20 -8.01
N THR A 95 -0.38 -13.10 -7.51
CA THR A 95 0.71 -13.97 -7.96
C THR A 95 0.71 -15.24 -7.12
N GLN A 96 0.53 -16.38 -7.77
CA GLN A 96 0.58 -17.68 -7.10
C GLN A 96 2.01 -18.08 -6.75
N GLY A 97 2.15 -18.76 -5.62
CA GLY A 97 3.44 -19.23 -5.10
C GLY A 97 4.16 -18.20 -4.25
N PHE A 98 5.42 -18.53 -3.92
CA PHE A 98 6.26 -17.70 -3.07
C PHE A 98 6.99 -16.63 -3.87
N THR A 99 6.85 -15.38 -3.45
CA THR A 99 7.55 -14.24 -4.01
C THR A 99 8.23 -13.43 -2.92
N SER A 100 9.21 -12.63 -3.30
CA SER A 100 9.95 -11.73 -2.41
C SER A 100 10.19 -10.41 -3.12
N SER A 101 10.28 -9.31 -2.38
CA SER A 101 10.73 -8.04 -2.94
C SER A 101 12.26 -7.98 -2.86
N GLN A 102 12.89 -7.92 -4.04
CA GLN A 102 14.33 -7.75 -4.23
C GLN A 102 14.51 -6.65 -5.28
N PRO A 103 14.63 -5.38 -4.88
CA PRO A 103 14.78 -4.27 -5.81
C PRO A 103 15.96 -4.50 -6.77
N PRO A 104 15.77 -4.36 -8.10
CA PRO A 104 16.87 -4.41 -9.06
C PRO A 104 17.84 -3.24 -8.85
N SER A 105 19.04 -3.39 -9.41
CA SER A 105 20.02 -2.30 -9.48
C SER A 105 19.43 -1.07 -10.16
N TRP A 106 19.52 0.08 -9.49
CA TRP A 106 19.01 1.36 -9.98
C TRP A 106 19.70 1.84 -11.27
N GLN A 107 20.92 1.37 -11.53
CA GLN A 107 21.73 1.76 -12.67
C GLN A 107 21.54 0.85 -13.88
N THR A 108 21.33 -0.45 -13.64
CA THR A 108 21.35 -1.46 -14.72
C THR A 108 20.03 -2.21 -14.89
N GLY A 109 19.10 -2.11 -13.95
CA GLY A 109 17.87 -2.90 -13.94
C GLY A 109 18.10 -4.40 -13.69
N ARG A 110 19.35 -4.81 -13.46
CA ARG A 110 19.72 -6.20 -13.17
C ARG A 110 19.25 -6.57 -11.75
N TYR A 111 18.53 -7.68 -11.64
CA TYR A 111 18.14 -8.22 -10.34
C TYR A 111 19.37 -8.77 -9.63
N PRO A 112 19.50 -8.56 -8.32
CA PRO A 112 20.65 -9.10 -7.60
C PRO A 112 20.59 -10.64 -7.57
N ASN A 113 21.75 -11.28 -7.50
CA ASN A 113 21.88 -12.72 -7.25
C ASN A 113 22.09 -13.04 -5.75
N ALA A 114 22.13 -12.00 -4.92
CA ALA A 114 22.19 -12.06 -3.47
C ALA A 114 20.96 -11.36 -2.88
N PRO A 115 20.30 -11.97 -1.87
CA PRO A 115 19.13 -11.38 -1.27
C PRO A 115 19.51 -10.17 -0.40
N CYS A 116 18.59 -9.22 -0.22
CA CYS A 116 18.78 -8.08 0.67
C CYS A 116 20.06 -7.27 0.35
N SER A 117 20.38 -7.11 -0.94
CA SER A 117 21.66 -6.56 -1.42
C SER A 117 21.80 -5.03 -1.29
N SER A 118 20.72 -4.33 -0.96
CA SER A 118 20.67 -2.88 -0.76
C SER A 118 20.08 -2.54 0.60
N SER A 119 20.45 -1.37 1.14
CA SER A 119 19.72 -0.75 2.25
C SER A 119 18.33 -0.30 1.79
N ILE A 120 17.42 -0.18 2.75
CA ILE A 120 16.11 0.44 2.55
C ILE A 120 15.80 1.36 3.72
N VAL A 121 14.95 2.35 3.47
CA VAL A 121 14.34 3.14 4.53
C VAL A 121 12.83 2.96 4.45
N VAL A 122 12.22 2.59 5.57
CA VAL A 122 10.77 2.48 5.72
C VAL A 122 10.30 3.65 6.56
N PHE A 123 9.44 4.49 5.98
CA PHE A 123 8.89 5.65 6.64
C PHE A 123 7.37 5.50 6.78
N HIS A 124 6.88 5.47 8.01
CA HIS A 124 5.47 5.54 8.32
C HIS A 124 5.08 6.99 8.53
N LEU A 125 4.02 7.43 7.86
CA LEU A 125 3.39 8.72 8.11
C LEU A 125 1.89 8.49 8.27
N GLY A 126 1.33 8.91 9.39
CA GLY A 126 -0.07 8.68 9.68
C GLY A 126 -0.78 9.89 10.23
N VAL A 127 -2.11 9.85 10.11
CA VAL A 127 -3.03 10.82 10.68
C VAL A 127 -4.12 10.08 11.45
N SER A 128 -4.56 10.62 12.58
CA SER A 128 -5.75 10.16 13.28
C SER A 128 -6.63 11.32 13.76
N TYR A 129 -7.94 11.10 13.75
CA TYR A 129 -8.92 12.08 14.20
C TYR A 129 -9.61 11.61 15.49
N ASN A 130 -9.26 12.24 16.61
CA ASN A 130 -9.87 12.11 17.93
C ASN A 130 -11.09 13.03 18.07
N HIS A 131 -11.97 13.02 17.07
CA HIS A 131 -13.19 13.83 17.02
C HIS A 131 -14.40 12.95 16.64
N PRO A 132 -15.61 13.17 17.19
CA PRO A 132 -16.80 12.37 16.86
C PRO A 132 -17.13 12.31 15.37
N LEU A 133 -16.83 13.39 14.63
CA LEU A 133 -17.03 13.51 13.17
C LEU A 133 -15.87 12.91 12.34
N GLY A 134 -14.80 12.42 12.97
CA GLY A 134 -13.68 11.81 12.24
C GLY A 134 -13.04 12.74 11.20
N PRO A 135 -12.81 12.27 9.96
CA PRO A 135 -12.30 13.11 8.87
C PRO A 135 -13.19 14.31 8.51
N ALA A 136 -14.45 14.36 8.97
CA ALA A 136 -15.31 15.53 8.80
C ALA A 136 -15.18 16.54 9.96
N CYS A 137 -14.18 16.40 10.83
CA CYS A 137 -13.92 17.36 11.90
C CYS A 137 -13.34 18.68 11.36
N PRO A 138 -13.48 19.79 12.11
CA PRO A 138 -12.87 21.06 11.74
C PRO A 138 -11.37 20.91 11.47
N GLY A 139 -10.92 21.41 10.31
CA GLY A 139 -9.51 21.43 9.92
C GLY A 139 -8.94 20.17 9.27
N ALA A 140 -9.71 19.09 9.21
CA ALA A 140 -9.28 17.85 8.54
C ALA A 140 -9.18 18.02 7.02
N TYR A 141 -10.05 18.85 6.42
CA TYR A 141 -10.02 19.11 4.98
C TYR A 141 -8.71 19.80 4.57
N GLU A 142 -8.33 20.86 5.28
CA GLU A 142 -7.10 21.61 5.01
C GLU A 142 -5.86 20.72 5.23
N LEU A 143 -5.84 19.92 6.30
CA LEU A 143 -4.76 18.94 6.52
C LEU A 143 -4.68 17.93 5.37
N TYR A 144 -5.83 17.41 4.93
CA TYR A 144 -5.89 16.47 3.81
C TYR A 144 -5.37 17.11 2.51
N THR A 145 -5.70 18.37 2.24
CA THR A 145 -5.16 19.11 1.08
C THR A 145 -3.64 19.21 1.14
N HIS A 146 -3.06 19.60 2.27
CA HIS A 146 -1.60 19.65 2.44
C HIS A 146 -0.97 18.27 2.28
N PHE A 147 -1.56 17.23 2.86
CA PHE A 147 -1.08 15.85 2.71
C PHE A 147 -1.10 15.39 1.25
N MET A 148 -2.20 15.61 0.51
CA MET A 148 -2.30 15.23 -0.89
C MET A 148 -1.34 16.02 -1.80
N ASN A 149 -1.10 17.30 -1.51
CA ASN A 149 -0.10 18.09 -2.22
C ASN A 149 1.31 17.52 -2.01
N MET A 150 1.63 17.13 -0.78
CA MET A 150 2.90 16.49 -0.45
C MET A 150 3.05 15.10 -1.12
N ILE A 151 2.00 14.27 -1.13
CA ILE A 151 1.99 12.99 -1.85
C ILE A 151 2.21 13.21 -3.36
N LYS A 152 1.58 14.23 -3.94
CA LYS A 152 1.77 14.56 -5.35
C LYS A 152 3.21 14.99 -5.63
N ALA A 153 3.76 15.90 -4.81
CA ALA A 153 5.12 16.42 -4.99
C ALA A 153 6.20 15.33 -4.85
N ILE A 154 6.06 14.43 -3.87
CA ILE A 154 7.01 13.33 -3.71
C ILE A 154 6.90 12.32 -4.86
N ASP A 155 5.71 12.12 -5.43
CA ASP A 155 5.51 11.22 -6.55
C ASP A 155 6.07 11.75 -7.88
N GLU A 156 5.96 13.07 -8.09
CA GLU A 156 6.53 13.77 -9.26
C GLU A 156 8.06 13.80 -9.23
N LYS A 157 8.65 13.96 -8.05
CA LYS A 157 10.11 13.97 -7.83
C LYS A 157 10.63 12.63 -7.26
N LYS A 158 9.90 11.52 -7.50
CA LYS A 158 10.16 10.19 -6.92
C LYS A 158 11.62 9.74 -7.04
N GLU A 159 12.22 9.92 -8.21
CA GLU A 159 13.61 9.53 -8.50
C GLU A 159 14.63 10.38 -7.75
N GLU A 160 14.36 11.68 -7.61
CA GLU A 160 15.21 12.64 -6.90
C GLU A 160 15.27 12.30 -5.42
N TYR A 161 14.15 11.87 -4.84
CA TYR A 161 14.05 11.44 -3.45
C TYR A 161 14.41 9.97 -3.22
N GLY A 162 14.67 9.20 -4.28
CA GLY A 162 14.93 7.76 -4.14
C GLY A 162 13.73 7.00 -3.56
N LEU A 163 12.51 7.51 -3.74
CA LEU A 163 11.28 6.82 -3.33
C LEU A 163 11.05 5.62 -4.26
N LEU A 164 10.88 4.43 -3.69
CA LEU A 164 10.65 3.17 -4.40
C LEU A 164 9.15 2.93 -4.59
N GLY A 165 8.33 3.33 -3.63
CA GLY A 165 6.88 3.21 -3.68
C GLY A 165 6.24 3.52 -2.34
N MET A 166 4.91 3.48 -2.33
CA MET A 166 4.12 3.77 -1.15
C MET A 166 2.92 2.83 -1.06
N SER A 167 2.46 2.56 0.16
CA SER A 167 1.25 1.78 0.42
C SER A 167 0.39 2.47 1.46
N SER A 168 -0.92 2.52 1.24
CA SER A 168 -1.88 3.16 2.15
C SER A 168 -2.64 2.14 2.98
N TRP A 169 -2.76 2.42 4.27
CA TRP A 169 -3.36 1.55 5.28
C TRP A 169 -4.35 2.33 6.13
N LYS A 170 -5.40 1.65 6.60
CA LYS A 170 -6.36 2.18 7.57
C LYS A 170 -6.34 1.35 8.84
N GLN A 171 -6.52 2.02 9.97
CA GLN A 171 -6.54 1.42 11.30
C GLN A 171 -7.91 0.80 11.60
N THR A 172 -7.91 -0.38 12.22
CA THR A 172 -9.15 -1.05 12.66
C THR A 172 -9.34 -1.05 14.18
N LYS A 173 -8.31 -0.68 14.95
CA LYS A 173 -8.28 -0.81 16.42
C LYS A 173 -9.31 0.02 17.18
N ARG A 174 -9.73 1.16 16.64
CA ARG A 174 -10.71 2.05 17.30
C ARG A 174 -12.05 1.96 16.59
N ALA A 175 -13.14 2.00 17.36
CA ALA A 175 -14.52 1.93 16.85
C ALA A 175 -14.87 3.02 15.81
N THR A 176 -14.07 4.08 15.72
CA THR A 176 -14.26 5.14 14.75
C THR A 176 -13.50 4.91 13.45
N HIS A 177 -12.54 3.98 13.37
CA HIS A 177 -11.72 3.72 12.17
C HIS A 177 -11.03 4.96 11.56
N ASN A 178 -10.88 6.02 12.36
CA ASN A 178 -10.45 7.35 11.91
C ASN A 178 -8.93 7.53 11.93
N ALA A 179 -8.17 6.51 11.54
CA ALA A 179 -6.73 6.68 11.34
C ALA A 179 -6.28 6.01 10.04
N ALA A 180 -5.43 6.73 9.32
CA ALA A 180 -4.79 6.26 8.10
C ALA A 180 -3.28 6.41 8.23
N MET A 181 -2.56 5.55 7.53
CA MET A 181 -1.11 5.54 7.48
C MET A 181 -0.65 5.26 6.06
N THR A 182 0.31 6.02 5.58
CA THR A 182 1.06 5.69 4.36
C THR A 182 2.43 5.18 4.77
N VAL A 183 2.80 4.02 4.24
CA VAL A 183 4.12 3.41 4.35
C VAL A 183 4.88 3.78 3.09
N PHE A 184 5.99 4.48 3.23
CA PHE A 184 6.89 4.85 2.14
C PHE A 184 8.14 3.98 2.21
N TYR A 185 8.60 3.55 1.04
CA TYR A 185 9.86 2.83 0.89
C TYR A 185 10.83 3.72 0.13
N PHE A 186 11.97 4.04 0.71
CA PHE A 186 13.06 4.76 0.06
C PHE A 186 14.29 3.87 -0.05
N ARG A 187 15.16 4.17 -1.03
CA ARG A 187 16.43 3.46 -1.21
C ARG A 187 17.48 3.84 -0.16
N ASP A 188 17.41 5.06 0.36
CA ASP A 188 18.43 5.66 1.23
C ASP A 188 17.82 6.74 2.14
N ILE A 189 18.55 7.11 3.20
CA ILE A 189 18.09 8.09 4.20
C ILE A 189 18.27 9.51 3.70
N GLU A 190 19.24 9.75 2.84
CA GLU A 190 19.53 11.04 2.21
C GLU A 190 18.35 11.51 1.36
N GLY A 191 17.72 10.61 0.60
CA GLY A 191 16.54 10.87 -0.20
C GLY A 191 15.33 11.26 0.64
N LEU A 192 15.07 10.54 1.73
CA LEU A 192 14.03 10.90 2.70
C LEU A 192 14.34 12.26 3.36
N HIS A 193 15.58 12.49 3.77
CA HIS A 193 16.00 13.75 4.39
C HIS A 193 15.83 14.94 3.44
N LYS A 194 16.15 14.75 2.16
CA LYS A 194 15.94 15.74 1.11
C LYS A 194 14.46 16.08 0.94
N PHE A 195 13.60 15.06 0.86
CA PHE A 195 12.15 15.25 0.81
C PHE A 195 11.62 16.02 2.05
N ALA A 196 12.11 15.69 3.25
CA ALA A 196 11.68 16.35 4.48
C ALA A 196 11.98 17.86 4.52
N HIS A 197 12.98 18.30 3.74
CA HIS A 197 13.38 19.71 3.61
C HIS A 197 12.80 20.40 2.37
N ASP A 198 12.10 19.67 1.50
CA ASP A 198 11.45 20.28 0.33
C ASP A 198 10.24 21.11 0.74
N LYS A 199 9.90 22.08 -0.12
CA LYS A 199 8.91 23.12 0.16
C LYS A 199 7.56 22.52 0.60
N GLU A 200 7.04 21.54 -0.12
CA GLU A 200 5.70 21.00 0.09
C GLU A 200 5.58 20.25 1.42
N HIS A 201 6.63 19.53 1.83
CA HIS A 201 6.68 18.90 3.15
C HIS A 201 6.77 19.96 4.26
N ARG A 202 7.63 20.98 4.07
CA ARG A 202 7.78 22.10 5.01
C ARG A 202 6.50 22.90 5.20
N ASP A 203 5.78 23.20 4.12
CA ASP A 203 4.48 23.88 4.16
C ASP A 203 3.45 23.08 4.98
N GLY A 204 3.38 21.76 4.76
CA GLY A 204 2.49 20.87 5.51
C GLY A 204 2.83 20.82 7.00
N TRP A 205 4.12 20.81 7.34
CA TRP A 205 4.60 20.83 8.72
C TRP A 205 4.32 22.16 9.43
N ASP A 206 4.57 23.29 8.74
CA ASP A 206 4.29 24.62 9.26
C ASP A 206 2.79 24.84 9.43
N PHE A 207 1.96 24.32 8.50
CA PHE A 207 0.51 24.26 8.65
C PHE A 207 0.13 23.47 9.92
N LEU A 208 0.65 22.26 10.11
CA LEU A 208 0.31 21.43 11.28
C LEU A 208 0.66 22.15 12.60
N HIS A 209 1.80 22.84 12.64
CA HIS A 209 2.19 23.66 13.79
C HIS A 209 1.24 24.84 14.03
N ALA A 210 0.90 25.60 12.99
CA ALA A 210 -0.06 26.69 13.09
C ALA A 210 -1.45 26.19 13.48
N PHE A 211 -1.85 25.05 12.93
CA PHE A 211 -3.12 24.37 13.19
C PHE A 211 -3.25 23.95 14.65
N ARG A 212 -2.19 23.39 15.24
CA ARG A 212 -2.13 23.10 16.67
C ARG A 212 -2.24 24.36 17.54
N LYS A 213 -1.62 25.47 17.14
CA LYS A 213 -1.73 26.77 17.85
C LYS A 213 -3.16 27.33 17.86
N LYS A 214 -3.99 26.98 16.86
CA LYS A 214 -5.42 27.34 16.82
C LYS A 214 -6.31 26.51 17.76
N GLY A 215 -5.74 25.56 18.52
CA GLY A 215 -6.48 24.77 19.52
C GLY A 215 -7.08 23.47 18.99
N TYR A 216 -6.79 23.09 17.74
CA TYR A 216 -7.27 21.85 17.13
C TYR A 216 -6.47 20.62 17.60
N ASN A 217 -6.62 20.27 18.88
CA ASN A 217 -5.92 19.16 19.53
C ASN A 217 -6.56 17.78 19.24
N HIS A 218 -7.62 17.73 18.44
CA HIS A 218 -8.30 16.50 18.07
C HIS A 218 -7.69 15.81 16.85
N ILE A 219 -6.67 16.39 16.20
CA ILE A 219 -5.95 15.76 15.09
C ILE A 219 -4.57 15.32 15.57
N THR A 220 -4.22 14.07 15.29
CA THR A 220 -2.91 13.47 15.54
C THR A 220 -2.19 13.30 14.21
N ALA A 221 -0.95 13.76 14.13
CA ALA A 221 0.01 13.31 13.11
C ALA A 221 1.03 12.41 13.81
N LEU A 222 1.45 11.33 13.13
CA LEU A 222 2.48 10.42 13.62
C LEU A 222 3.47 10.12 12.50
N HIS A 223 4.71 9.85 12.88
CA HIS A 223 5.68 9.31 11.95
C HIS A 223 6.67 8.35 12.64
N GLU A 224 7.14 7.36 11.91
CA GLU A 224 8.19 6.43 12.36
C GLU A 224 9.13 6.21 11.18
N THR A 225 10.45 6.25 11.41
CA THR A 225 11.46 6.04 10.37
C THR A 225 12.36 4.90 10.78
N PHE A 226 12.55 3.94 9.88
CA PHE A 226 13.44 2.80 10.04
C PHE A 226 14.44 2.79 8.90
N GLU A 227 15.70 3.05 9.20
CA GLU A 227 16.81 2.82 8.28
C GLU A 227 17.34 1.40 8.50
N VAL A 228 17.26 0.56 7.46
CA VAL A 228 17.57 -0.86 7.55
C VAL A 228 18.69 -1.19 6.57
N PRO A 229 19.90 -1.55 7.06
CA PRO A 229 21.03 -1.80 6.17
C PRO A 229 20.83 -3.07 5.32
N ALA A 230 21.66 -3.19 4.28
CA ALA A 230 21.75 -4.44 3.51
C ALA A 230 22.03 -5.64 4.44
N GLY A 231 21.44 -6.78 4.10
CA GLY A 231 21.41 -7.97 4.95
C GLY A 231 20.62 -7.84 6.26
N ALA A 232 19.82 -6.80 6.48
CA ALA A 232 19.06 -6.61 7.73
C ALA A 232 17.53 -6.56 7.56
N TRP A 233 17.02 -6.88 6.37
CA TRP A 233 15.60 -6.97 6.09
C TRP A 233 15.29 -8.23 5.28
N GLU A 234 14.02 -8.62 5.26
CA GLU A 234 13.51 -9.72 4.42
C GLU A 234 12.07 -9.42 4.01
N SER A 235 11.60 -10.06 2.94
CA SER A 235 10.18 -10.08 2.60
C SER A 235 9.78 -11.41 1.98
N ILE A 236 8.56 -11.84 2.23
CA ILE A 236 7.94 -13.00 1.60
C ILE A 236 6.44 -12.74 1.42
N TYR A 237 5.93 -13.11 0.25
CA TYR A 237 4.51 -13.07 -0.07
C TYR A 237 4.13 -14.44 -0.64
N LEU A 238 3.02 -15.00 -0.17
CA LEU A 238 2.47 -16.28 -0.64
C LEU A 238 1.08 -15.99 -1.18
N ASP A 239 0.83 -16.38 -2.44
CA ASP A 239 -0.48 -16.25 -3.09
C ASP A 239 -1.08 -14.85 -2.90
N SER A 240 -0.25 -13.84 -3.15
CA SER A 240 -0.54 -12.44 -2.84
C SER A 240 -0.49 -11.59 -4.12
N PRO A 241 -1.34 -10.57 -4.25
CA PRO A 241 -1.04 -9.50 -5.20
C PRO A 241 0.23 -8.75 -4.77
N PRO A 242 0.90 -8.04 -5.69
CA PRO A 242 1.94 -7.07 -5.32
C PRO A 242 1.39 -6.10 -4.26
N ILE A 243 2.07 -6.04 -3.12
CA ILE A 243 1.70 -5.18 -2.00
C ILE A 243 2.95 -4.77 -1.24
N LEU A 244 2.88 -3.71 -0.43
CA LEU A 244 3.99 -3.23 0.39
C LEU A 244 5.23 -3.00 -0.49
N MET A 245 6.40 -3.45 -0.04
CA MET A 245 7.63 -3.33 -0.80
C MET A 245 7.58 -4.09 -2.12
N GLY A 246 6.77 -5.16 -2.24
CA GLY A 246 6.60 -5.96 -3.46
C GLY A 246 5.91 -5.22 -4.60
N ASP A 247 5.20 -4.12 -4.31
CA ASP A 247 4.57 -3.24 -5.31
C ASP A 247 5.44 -2.02 -5.66
N THR A 248 6.69 -2.00 -5.21
CA THR A 248 7.62 -0.91 -5.55
C THR A 248 8.11 -1.03 -6.98
N THR A 249 8.35 0.14 -7.60
CA THR A 249 8.76 0.27 -8.98
C THR A 249 9.94 1.21 -9.13
N ILE A 250 10.85 0.84 -10.01
CA ILE A 250 12.15 1.49 -10.18
C ILE A 250 12.33 1.85 -11.63
N ARG A 251 12.64 3.13 -11.87
CA ARG A 251 12.99 3.60 -13.20
C ARG A 251 14.49 3.44 -13.42
N VAL A 252 14.84 2.86 -14.55
CA VAL A 252 16.21 2.79 -15.06
C VAL A 252 16.24 3.53 -16.39
N THR A 253 17.20 4.43 -16.55
CA THR A 253 17.45 5.09 -17.83
C THR A 253 18.41 4.23 -18.63
N GLU A 254 17.94 3.76 -19.78
CA GLU A 254 18.70 2.93 -20.70
C GLU A 254 19.75 3.76 -21.46
N LYS A 255 20.69 3.08 -22.12
CA LYS A 255 21.74 3.74 -22.92
C LYS A 255 21.21 4.58 -24.08
N ASP A 256 20.02 4.26 -24.58
CA ASP A 256 19.34 5.00 -25.64
C ASP A 256 18.55 6.22 -25.13
N GLY A 257 18.59 6.50 -23.82
CA GLY A 257 17.84 7.57 -23.17
C GLY A 257 16.39 7.23 -22.87
N SER A 258 15.90 6.04 -23.25
CA SER A 258 14.57 5.57 -22.88
C SER A 258 14.51 5.18 -21.40
N ALA A 259 13.32 5.25 -20.81
CA ALA A 259 13.08 4.82 -19.45
C ALA A 259 12.40 3.44 -19.45
N THR A 260 12.90 2.53 -18.62
CA THR A 260 12.28 1.25 -18.34
C THR A 260 11.96 1.16 -16.85
N TRP A 261 10.76 0.69 -16.52
CA TRP A 261 10.28 0.49 -15.16
C TRP A 261 10.34 -0.97 -14.79
N TYR A 262 10.97 -1.26 -13.65
CA TYR A 262 11.13 -2.60 -13.11
C TYR A 262 10.39 -2.71 -11.78
N HIS A 263 9.73 -3.85 -11.57
CA HIS A 263 9.13 -4.19 -10.27
C HIS A 263 10.16 -4.86 -9.37
N SER A 264 10.04 -4.68 -8.06
CA SER A 264 10.93 -5.38 -7.11
C SER A 264 10.55 -6.85 -6.89
N LEU A 265 9.38 -7.30 -7.35
CA LEU A 265 8.88 -8.65 -7.07
C LEU A 265 9.61 -9.74 -7.90
N VAL A 266 10.21 -10.69 -7.20
CA VAL A 266 10.92 -11.84 -7.79
C VAL A 266 10.39 -13.18 -7.26
N ASP A 267 10.64 -14.23 -8.03
CA ASP A 267 10.36 -15.62 -7.62
C ASP A 267 11.22 -16.01 -6.41
N ALA A 268 10.56 -16.39 -5.30
CA ALA A 268 11.21 -16.78 -4.05
C ALA A 268 11.30 -18.30 -3.86
N SER A 269 10.95 -19.09 -4.88
CA SER A 269 11.11 -20.56 -4.86
C SER A 269 12.57 -21.03 -4.94
N VAL A 270 13.52 -20.10 -5.04
CA VAL A 270 14.96 -20.36 -5.12
C VAL A 270 15.63 -20.41 -3.74
N ARG A 271 16.66 -21.25 -3.61
CA ARG A 271 17.35 -21.52 -2.34
C ARG A 271 17.82 -20.27 -1.55
N PRO A 272 18.37 -19.21 -2.17
CA PRO A 272 18.75 -18.00 -1.41
C PRO A 272 17.57 -17.28 -0.77
N LEU A 273 16.34 -17.51 -1.25
CA LEU A 273 15.12 -16.89 -0.73
C LEU A 273 14.26 -17.84 0.13
N THR A 274 14.72 -19.08 0.36
CA THR A 274 14.06 -20.03 1.26
C THR A 274 14.53 -19.86 2.70
N GLY A 275 13.62 -19.59 3.63
CA GLY A 275 13.92 -19.34 5.06
C GLY A 275 14.30 -17.89 5.35
N MET A 276 13.89 -17.38 6.51
CA MET A 276 14.06 -15.97 6.91
C MET A 276 15.53 -15.54 6.87
N MET A 277 16.41 -16.32 7.51
CA MET A 277 17.83 -15.98 7.62
C MET A 277 18.51 -15.93 6.25
N ASN A 278 18.13 -16.82 5.32
CA ASN A 278 18.67 -16.79 3.96
C ASN A 278 18.19 -15.54 3.21
N ARG A 279 16.91 -15.15 3.33
CA ARG A 279 16.38 -13.91 2.74
C ARG A 279 17.04 -12.64 3.28
N MET A 280 17.56 -12.67 4.50
CA MET A 280 18.40 -11.60 5.06
C MET A 280 19.88 -11.69 4.67
N ALA A 281 20.27 -12.63 3.79
CA ALA A 281 21.67 -12.96 3.50
C ALA A 281 22.52 -13.37 4.74
N ARG A 282 21.88 -13.78 5.84
CA ARG A 282 22.54 -14.18 7.10
C ARG A 282 22.56 -15.69 7.31
N GLY A 283 21.80 -16.44 6.55
CA GLY A 283 21.76 -17.89 6.64
C GLY A 283 23.04 -18.48 6.08
N LYS A 284 23.57 -19.50 6.77
CA LYS A 284 24.41 -20.49 6.11
C LYS A 284 23.45 -21.20 5.16
N ALA A 285 23.69 -21.18 3.86
CA ALA A 285 22.82 -21.84 2.87
C ALA A 285 22.87 -23.37 3.04
N THR A 286 22.46 -23.90 4.19
CA THR A 286 22.53 -25.29 4.63
C THR A 286 21.14 -25.70 5.07
N ALA A 287 20.57 -26.64 4.31
CA ALA A 287 19.26 -27.28 4.46
C ALA A 287 18.02 -26.38 4.24
N ARG A 288 17.10 -26.93 3.43
CA ARG A 288 15.70 -26.52 3.35
C ARG A 288 15.15 -26.61 4.78
N GLU A 289 14.70 -25.50 5.37
CA GLU A 289 13.88 -25.58 6.58
C GLU A 289 12.61 -26.34 6.16
N GLY A 290 12.57 -27.63 6.51
CA GLY A 290 11.39 -28.46 6.32
C GLY A 290 10.33 -27.96 7.31
N TYR A 291 9.36 -27.20 6.81
CA TYR A 291 8.12 -27.00 7.53
C TYR A 291 7.31 -28.29 7.38
N ALA A 292 7.21 -29.04 8.48
CA ALA A 292 6.22 -30.09 8.67
C ALA A 292 4.85 -29.46 8.98
#